data_AF-A0A962ZVE1-F1
#
_entry.id   AF-A0A962ZVE1-F1
#
_cell.length_a   1.000
_cell.length_b   1.000
_cell.length_c   1.000
_cell.angle_alpha   90.00
_cell.angle_beta   90.00
_cell.angle_gamma   90.00
#
_symmetry.space_group_name_H-M   'P 1'
#
loop_
_entity.id
_entity.type
_entity.pdbx_description
1 polymer ?
#
loop_
_entity_poly.entity_id
_entity_poly.type
_entity_poly.pdbx_seq_one_letter_code
_entity_poly.pdbx_strand_id
1 'polypeptide(L)'
;TGADAAAFVGEGVSLVAETMAARYAVAASAVDGDGIPMSVTGIAGYADFAALINWLESLELVEQARVERVRGDELQLRLVAQAAPAQLATMLELNKRLLPLAAGPEQGLNYRWQN
;
A
#
# COMPACT_ATOMS: atom_id res chain seq x y z
N THR A 1 34.40 -15.94 23.16
CA THR A 1 33.04 -15.87 22.58
C THR A 1 32.59 -14.42 22.59
N GLY A 2 32.84 -13.70 21.50
CA GLY A 2 32.49 -12.28 21.32
C GLY A 2 32.11 -11.94 19.88
N ALA A 3 32.14 -12.91 18.97
CA ALA A 3 31.75 -12.75 17.58
C ALA A 3 30.22 -12.85 17.40
N ASP A 4 29.55 -13.65 18.25
CA ASP A 4 28.11 -13.90 18.16
C ASP A 4 27.25 -12.66 18.48
N ALA A 5 27.73 -11.79 19.38
CA ALA A 5 27.02 -10.56 19.75
C ALA A 5 27.04 -9.50 18.63
N ALA A 6 28.14 -9.40 17.88
CA ALA A 6 28.27 -8.45 16.78
C ALA A 6 27.42 -8.84 15.56
N ALA A 7 27.32 -10.15 15.28
CA ALA A 7 26.48 -10.67 14.19
C ALA A 7 24.98 -10.49 14.50
N PHE A 8 24.54 -10.73 15.73
CA PHE A 8 23.15 -10.55 16.15
C PHE A 8 22.70 -9.07 16.09
N VAL A 9 23.58 -8.12 16.44
CA VAL A 9 23.29 -6.69 16.33
C VAL A 9 23.18 -6.25 14.87
N GLY A 10 24.00 -6.79 13.97
CA GLY A 10 23.95 -6.46 12.53
C GLY A 10 22.66 -6.94 11.84
N GLU A 11 22.17 -8.13 12.21
CA GLU A 11 20.93 -8.69 11.65
C GLU A 11 19.68 -7.94 12.18
N GLY A 12 19.66 -7.57 13.47
CA GLY A 12 18.60 -6.75 14.04
C GLY A 12 18.57 -5.32 13.49
N VAL A 13 19.74 -4.71 13.25
CA VAL A 13 19.84 -3.37 12.64
C VAL A 13 19.42 -3.38 11.18
N SER A 14 19.72 -4.45 10.42
CA SER A 14 19.31 -4.57 9.02
C SER A 14 17.79 -4.65 8.89
N LEU A 15 17.12 -5.48 9.70
CA LEU A 15 15.66 -5.58 9.69
C LEU A 15 14.98 -4.23 9.99
N VAL A 16 15.50 -3.48 10.96
CA VAL A 16 14.95 -2.14 11.32
C VAL A 16 15.28 -1.11 10.25
N ALA A 17 16.49 -1.13 9.68
CA ALA A 17 16.90 -0.22 8.61
C ALA A 17 16.13 -0.47 7.31
N GLU A 18 15.86 -1.72 6.95
CA GLU A 18 15.02 -2.11 5.81
C GLU A 18 13.56 -1.69 6.02
N THR A 19 13.04 -1.86 7.24
CA THR A 19 11.70 -1.37 7.61
C THR A 19 11.60 0.15 7.52
N MET A 20 12.66 0.87 7.94
CA MET A 20 12.73 2.33 7.81
C MET A 20 12.90 2.76 6.35
N ALA A 21 13.78 2.11 5.58
CA ALA A 21 14.04 2.42 4.18
C ALA A 21 12.80 2.19 3.29
N ALA A 22 12.05 1.10 3.53
CA ALA A 22 10.76 0.87 2.88
C ALA A 22 9.76 1.99 3.19
N ARG A 23 9.74 2.49 4.44
CA ARG A 23 8.89 3.62 4.84
C ARG A 23 9.27 4.93 4.12
N TYR A 24 10.57 5.17 3.89
CA TYR A 24 11.04 6.40 3.24
C TYR A 24 11.00 6.36 1.70
N ALA A 25 11.20 5.19 1.07
CA ALA A 25 11.11 5.03 -0.38
C ALA A 25 9.68 5.25 -0.91
N VAL A 26 8.69 4.80 -0.14
CA VAL A 26 7.26 5.04 -0.43
C VAL A 26 6.90 6.53 -0.29
N ALA A 27 7.51 7.24 0.65
CA ALA A 27 7.32 8.70 0.78
C ALA A 27 7.96 9.48 -0.37
N ALA A 28 9.11 9.05 -0.89
CA ALA A 28 9.77 9.70 -2.02
C ALA A 28 8.93 9.63 -3.32
N SER A 29 8.28 8.49 -3.59
CA SER A 29 7.42 8.33 -4.79
C SER A 29 6.16 9.20 -4.76
N ALA A 30 5.67 9.56 -3.56
CA ALA A 30 4.54 10.47 -3.38
C ALA A 30 4.91 11.95 -3.64
N VAL A 31 6.20 12.30 -3.58
CA VAL A 31 6.68 13.68 -3.75
C VAL A 31 6.74 14.10 -5.23
N ASP A 32 6.86 13.15 -6.17
CA ASP A 32 6.92 13.42 -7.61
C ASP A 32 5.55 13.69 -8.27
N GLY A 33 4.47 13.82 -7.49
CA GLY A 33 3.13 14.14 -7.99
C GLY A 33 2.43 13.03 -8.76
N ASP A 34 3.06 11.86 -8.88
CA ASP A 34 2.56 10.69 -9.60
C ASP A 34 1.59 9.84 -8.76
N GLY A 35 1.13 10.33 -7.60
CA GLY A 35 0.21 9.60 -6.72
C GLY A 35 0.81 8.33 -6.09
N ILE A 36 -0.01 7.63 -5.32
CA ILE A 36 0.40 6.48 -4.52
C ILE A 36 -0.01 5.20 -5.27
N PRO A 37 0.95 4.33 -5.66
CA PRO A 37 0.62 3.07 -6.31
C PRO A 37 -0.10 2.14 -5.33
N MET A 38 -1.17 1.51 -5.80
CA MET A 38 -1.97 0.56 -5.04
C MET A 38 -2.32 -0.66 -5.90
N SER A 39 -2.19 -1.86 -5.34
CA SER A 39 -2.73 -3.09 -5.92
C SER A 39 -3.84 -3.65 -5.04
N VAL A 40 -4.96 -4.01 -5.67
CA VAL A 40 -6.13 -4.62 -5.01
C VAL A 40 -6.50 -5.92 -5.71
N THR A 41 -6.51 -7.02 -4.96
CA THR A 41 -6.91 -8.36 -5.42
C THR A 41 -8.30 -8.73 -4.91
N GLY A 42 -8.89 -9.80 -5.46
CA GLY A 42 -10.21 -10.28 -5.03
C GLY A 42 -11.38 -9.55 -5.69
N ILE A 43 -11.18 -8.97 -6.87
CA ILE A 43 -12.22 -8.30 -7.64
C ILE A 43 -12.90 -9.34 -8.54
N ALA A 44 -14.06 -9.84 -8.13
CA ALA A 44 -14.74 -10.95 -8.81
C ALA A 44 -15.68 -10.51 -9.95
N GLY A 45 -15.93 -9.20 -10.09
CA GLY A 45 -16.71 -8.66 -11.19
C GLY A 45 -16.91 -7.15 -11.14
N TYR A 46 -17.75 -6.64 -12.05
CA TYR A 46 -18.01 -5.20 -12.19
C TYR A 46 -18.63 -4.58 -10.93
N ALA A 47 -19.45 -5.33 -10.19
CA ALA A 47 -20.04 -4.85 -8.94
C ALA A 47 -18.98 -4.57 -7.87
N ASP A 48 -17.98 -5.45 -7.74
CA ASP A 48 -16.87 -5.28 -6.79
C ASP A 48 -15.97 -4.12 -7.22
N PHE A 49 -15.70 -4.01 -8.51
CA PHE A 49 -14.96 -2.89 -9.08
C PHE A 49 -15.64 -1.55 -8.76
N ALA A 50 -16.93 -1.41 -9.07
CA ALA A 50 -17.66 -0.17 -8.80
C ALA A 50 -17.74 0.11 -7.29
N ALA A 51 -17.92 -0.92 -6.46
CA ALA A 51 -17.95 -0.76 -5.01
C ALA A 51 -16.61 -0.31 -4.44
N LEU A 52 -15.49 -0.84 -4.95
CA LEU A 52 -14.13 -0.42 -4.57
C LEU A 52 -13.89 1.04 -4.95
N ILE A 53 -14.14 1.41 -6.21
CA ILE A 53 -13.88 2.77 -6.71
C ILE A 53 -14.72 3.79 -5.95
N ASN A 54 -16.02 3.56 -5.83
CA ASN A 54 -16.92 4.44 -5.06
C ASN A 54 -16.47 4.57 -3.60
N TRP A 55 -15.97 3.49 -3.00
CA TRP A 55 -15.47 3.52 -1.64
C TRP A 55 -14.17 4.31 -1.52
N LEU A 56 -13.21 4.12 -2.43
CA LEU A 56 -11.95 4.88 -2.48
C LEU A 56 -12.22 6.38 -2.66
N GLU A 57 -13.13 6.75 -3.56
CA GLU A 57 -13.51 8.14 -3.82
C GLU A 57 -14.36 8.77 -2.69
N SER A 58 -14.95 7.95 -1.81
CA SER A 58 -15.63 8.44 -0.61
C SER A 58 -14.68 8.82 0.53
N LEU A 59 -13.41 8.45 0.45
CA LEU A 59 -12.42 8.74 1.48
C LEU A 59 -12.03 10.21 1.40
N GLU A 60 -12.19 10.96 2.49
CA GLU A 60 -11.89 12.40 2.55
C GLU A 60 -10.47 12.75 2.12
N LEU A 61 -9.51 11.86 2.37
CA LEU A 61 -8.10 12.06 2.05
C LEU A 61 -7.74 11.69 0.60
N VAL A 62 -8.64 11.04 -0.15
CA VAL A 62 -8.44 10.61 -1.54
C VAL A 62 -9.17 11.57 -2.47
N GLU A 63 -8.42 12.26 -3.33
CA GLU A 63 -8.97 13.16 -4.34
C GLU A 63 -9.41 12.39 -5.58
N GLN A 64 -8.65 11.35 -5.95
CA GLN A 64 -8.93 10.55 -7.13
C GLN A 64 -8.32 9.15 -7.01
N ALA A 65 -9.05 8.13 -7.46
CA ALA A 65 -8.53 6.79 -7.72
C ALA A 65 -8.48 6.54 -9.23
N ARG A 66 -7.28 6.52 -9.81
CA ARG A 66 -7.10 6.24 -11.24
C ARG A 66 -6.75 4.77 -11.44
N VAL A 67 -7.51 4.08 -12.28
CA VAL A 67 -7.19 2.70 -12.67
C VAL A 67 -6.11 2.73 -13.74
N GLU A 68 -4.98 2.08 -13.46
CA GLU A 68 -3.86 1.96 -14.40
C GLU A 68 -3.93 0.67 -15.21
N ARG A 69 -4.32 -0.43 -14.55
CA ARG A 69 -4.37 -1.75 -15.17
C ARG A 69 -5.37 -2.66 -14.47
N VAL A 70 -5.98 -3.55 -15.25
CA VAL A 70 -6.82 -4.65 -14.76
C VAL A 70 -6.22 -5.97 -15.26
N ARG A 71 -5.98 -6.92 -14.36
CA ARG A 71 -5.43 -8.25 -14.70
C ARG A 71 -6.11 -9.34 -13.88
N GLY A 72 -7.04 -10.06 -14.50
CA GLY A 72 -7.78 -11.10 -13.80
C GLY A 72 -8.59 -10.49 -12.65
N ASP A 73 -8.33 -10.94 -11.41
CA ASP A 73 -8.95 -10.42 -10.20
C ASP A 73 -8.14 -9.28 -9.52
N GLU A 74 -7.05 -8.83 -10.15
CA GLU A 74 -6.17 -7.76 -9.66
C GLU A 74 -6.43 -6.42 -10.38
N LEU A 75 -6.56 -5.35 -9.61
CA LEU A 75 -6.59 -3.97 -10.05
C LEU A 75 -5.34 -3.23 -9.59
N GLN A 76 -4.67 -2.57 -10.53
CA GLN A 76 -3.59 -1.64 -10.24
C GLN A 76 -4.11 -0.22 -10.38
N LEU A 77 -3.92 0.57 -9.34
CA LEU A 77 -4.47 1.90 -9.17
C LEU A 77 -3.37 2.89 -8.78
N ARG A 78 -3.66 4.16 -9.05
CA ARG A 78 -2.90 5.31 -8.63
C ARG A 78 -3.81 6.22 -7.82
N LEU A 79 -3.53 6.32 -6.53
CA LEU A 79 -4.30 7.16 -5.62
C LEU A 79 -3.69 8.56 -5.57
N VAL A 80 -4.46 9.57 -5.94
CA VAL A 80 -4.13 10.96 -5.63
C VAL A 80 -4.77 11.28 -4.30
N ALA A 81 -3.94 11.63 -3.32
CA ALA A 81 -4.37 11.87 -1.96
C ALA A 81 -3.63 13.07 -1.38
N GLN A 82 -4.31 13.82 -0.52
CA GLN A 82 -3.71 14.93 0.24
C GLN A 82 -2.98 14.43 1.51
N ALA A 83 -2.62 13.15 1.54
CA ALA A 83 -2.03 12.47 2.69
C ALA A 83 -0.82 11.62 2.27
N ALA A 84 0.13 11.46 3.19
CA ALA A 84 1.25 10.57 2.97
C ALA A 84 0.78 9.10 2.90
N PRO A 85 1.47 8.23 2.14
CA PRO A 85 1.11 6.81 2.00
C PRO A 85 0.90 6.07 3.32
N ALA A 86 1.73 6.35 4.33
CA ALA A 86 1.60 5.72 5.64
C ALA A 86 0.32 6.15 6.39
N GLN A 87 -0.08 7.41 6.24
CA GLN A 87 -1.32 7.93 6.85
C GLN A 87 -2.55 7.34 6.15
N LEU A 88 -2.50 7.25 4.82
CA LEU A 88 -3.54 6.61 4.03
C LEU A 88 -3.64 5.12 4.39
N ALA A 89 -2.52 4.40 4.50
CA ALA A 89 -2.51 3.00 4.91
C ALA A 89 -3.19 2.79 6.26
N THR A 90 -2.86 3.60 7.27
CA THR A 90 -3.53 3.54 8.59
C THR A 90 -5.03 3.78 8.47
N MET A 91 -5.48 4.75 7.65
CA MET A 91 -6.90 4.99 7.43
C MET A 91 -7.59 3.80 6.75
N LEU A 92 -6.96 3.22 5.71
CA LEU A 92 -7.50 2.07 4.98
C LEU A 92 -7.62 0.85 5.90
N GLU A 93 -6.63 0.62 6.78
CA GLU A 93 -6.61 -0.48 7.75
C GLU A 93 -7.68 -0.36 8.86
N LEU A 94 -8.13 0.86 9.17
CA LEU A 94 -9.28 1.06 10.07
C LEU A 94 -10.59 0.54 9.45
N ASN A 95 -10.64 0.40 8.13
CA ASN A 95 -11.80 -0.10 7.41
C ASN A 95 -11.65 -1.60 7.10
N LYS A 96 -12.59 -2.43 7.57
CA LYS A 96 -12.53 -3.89 7.41
C LYS A 96 -12.74 -4.40 5.97
N ARG A 97 -13.04 -3.51 5.01
CA ARG A 97 -13.28 -3.86 3.60
C ARG A 97 -11.99 -4.14 2.82
N LEU A 98 -10.84 -3.63 3.29
CA LEU A 98 -9.53 -3.94 2.71
C LEU A 98 -8.68 -4.70 3.72
N LEU A 99 -8.26 -5.91 3.36
CA LEU A 99 -7.25 -6.64 4.12
C LEU A 99 -5.87 -6.29 3.59
N PRO A 100 -4.96 -5.77 4.41
CA PRO A 100 -3.59 -5.55 3.99
C PRO A 100 -2.95 -6.89 3.61
N LEU A 101 -2.33 -6.92 2.45
CA LEU A 101 -1.47 -8.01 2.02
C LEU A 101 -0.03 -7.63 2.33
N ALA A 102 0.80 -8.64 2.65
CA ALA A 102 2.23 -8.41 2.86
C ALA A 102 2.79 -7.63 1.67
N ALA A 103 3.53 -6.55 1.94
CA ALA A 103 4.07 -5.67 0.92
C ALA A 103 4.85 -6.50 -0.12
N GLY A 104 4.36 -6.52 -1.35
CA GLY A 104 5.08 -7.12 -2.47
C GLY A 104 6.35 -6.33 -2.79
N PRO A 105 7.29 -6.92 -3.53
CA PRO A 105 8.57 -6.27 -3.88
C PRO A 105 8.40 -4.96 -4.68
N GLU A 106 7.23 -4.74 -5.27
CA GLU A 106 6.88 -3.51 -5.97
C GLU A 106 6.17 -2.55 -5.00
N GLN A 107 6.98 -1.65 -4.47
CA GLN A 107 6.70 -0.57 -3.52
C GLN A 107 5.31 0.08 -3.74
N GLY A 108 4.37 -0.13 -2.82
CA GLY A 108 3.00 0.40 -2.91
C GLY A 108 2.05 -0.19 -1.87
N LEU A 109 0.80 0.27 -1.90
CA LEU A 109 -0.30 -0.17 -1.05
C LEU A 109 -0.91 -1.48 -1.58
N ASN A 110 -0.79 -2.59 -0.84
CA ASN A 110 -1.26 -3.90 -1.30
C ASN A 110 -2.42 -4.40 -0.44
N TYR A 111 -3.57 -4.66 -1.07
CA TYR A 111 -4.77 -5.05 -0.36
C TYR A 111 -5.57 -6.14 -1.06
N ARG A 112 -6.42 -6.82 -0.29
CA ARG A 112 -7.49 -7.69 -0.78
C ARG A 112 -8.84 -7.10 -0.44
N TRP A 113 -9.71 -7.02 -1.45
CA TRP A 113 -11.09 -6.55 -1.28
C TRP A 113 -11.96 -7.62 -0.59
N GLN A 114 -12.77 -7.17 0.38
CA GLN A 114 -13.80 -7.96 1.04
C GLN A 114 -15.17 -7.32 0.77
N ASN A 115 -15.93 -7.90 -0.16
CA ASN A 115 -17.33 -7.56 -0.43
C ASN A 115 -18.26 -8.71 -0.06
#